data_AF-A0A316YEW0-F1
#
_entry.id   AF-A0A316YEW0-F1
#
_cell.length_a   1.000
_cell.length_b   1.000
_cell.length_c   1.000
_cell.angle_alpha   90.00
_cell.angle_beta   90.00
_cell.angle_gamma   90.00
#
_symmetry.space_group_name_H-M   'P 1'
#
loop_
_entity.id
_entity.type
_entity.pdbx_description
1 polymer ?
#
loop_
_entity_poly.entity_id
_entity_poly.type
_entity_poly.pdbx_seq_one_letter_code
_entity_poly.pdbx_strand_id
1 'polypeptide(L)'
;MEESIELVARKCGQQLDTFQRCILANQANPSSCDEHRVALSKCAADAVPLLSTIKKTCEPQLRAYDACLAANTHKGDEELSNQCTPVLRKLWECTEFVKRQEMERTGSRPERRPV
;
A
#
# COMPACT_ATOMS: atom_id res chain seq x y z
N MET A 1 5.00 11.30 6.31
CA MET A 1 5.47 10.48 5.16
C MET A 1 6.88 9.92 5.40
N GLU A 2 7.62 10.45 6.39
CA GLU A 2 9.03 10.11 6.67
C GLU A 2 9.21 8.82 7.49
N GLU A 3 8.34 8.55 8.47
CA GLU A 3 8.40 7.30 9.28
C GLU A 3 8.27 6.02 8.43
N SER A 4 7.53 6.09 7.32
CA SER A 4 7.36 4.98 6.40
C SER A 4 8.63 4.69 5.58
N ILE A 5 9.44 5.71 5.27
CA ILE A 5 10.67 5.54 4.51
C ILE A 5 11.78 4.96 5.40
N GLU A 6 11.88 5.42 6.65
CA GLU A 6 12.90 4.91 7.58
C GLU A 6 12.63 3.46 8.00
N LEU A 7 11.36 3.10 8.21
CA LEU A 7 10.95 1.72 8.50
C LEU A 7 11.24 0.79 7.33
N VAL A 8 10.96 1.22 6.10
CA VAL A 8 11.28 0.47 4.88
C VAL A 8 12.79 0.36 4.69
N ALA A 9 13.56 1.43 4.93
CA ALA A 9 15.02 1.38 4.84
C ALA A 9 15.64 0.39 5.83
N ARG A 10 15.12 0.32 7.07
CA ARG A 10 15.60 -0.63 8.09
C ARG A 10 15.16 -2.07 7.83
N LYS A 11 13.92 -2.29 7.37
CA LYS A 11 13.35 -3.64 7.16
C LYS A 11 13.68 -4.23 5.79
N CYS A 12 13.82 -3.39 4.77
CA CYS A 12 14.03 -3.76 3.37
C CYS A 12 15.40 -3.35 2.82
N GLY A 13 16.36 -3.03 3.70
CA GLY A 13 17.70 -2.58 3.31
C GLY A 13 18.39 -3.53 2.34
N GLN A 14 18.17 -4.85 2.48
CA GLN A 14 18.73 -5.86 1.57
C GLN A 14 18.15 -5.79 0.15
N GLN A 15 16.82 -5.62 0.03
CA GLN A 15 16.14 -5.50 -1.26
C GLN A 15 16.50 -4.17 -1.93
N LEU A 16 16.68 -3.12 -1.13
CA LEU A 16 17.03 -1.78 -1.59
C LEU A 16 18.46 -1.74 -2.14
N ASP A 17 19.41 -2.32 -1.41
CA ASP A 17 20.81 -2.49 -1.81
C ASP A 17 20.96 -3.37 -3.06
N THR A 18 20.16 -4.44 -3.18
CA THR A 18 20.16 -5.31 -4.38
C THR A 18 19.63 -4.58 -5.62
N PHE A 19 18.52 -3.85 -5.48
CA PHE A 19 17.97 -3.05 -6.58
C PHE A 19 18.95 -1.94 -7.00
N GLN A 20 19.56 -1.26 -6.03
CA GLN A 20 20.55 -0.21 -6.29
C GLN A 20 21.78 -0.75 -7.02
N ARG A 21 22.35 -1.89 -6.57
CA ARG A 21 23.45 -2.56 -7.28
C ARG A 21 23.07 -2.93 -8.71
N CYS A 22 21.86 -3.42 -8.92
CA CYS A 22 21.40 -3.79 -10.25
C CYS A 22 21.32 -2.58 -11.19
N ILE A 23 20.76 -1.45 -10.74
CA ILE A 23 20.69 -0.22 -11.55
C ILE A 23 22.10 0.31 -11.86
N LEU A 24 22.99 0.31 -10.86
CA LEU A 24 24.37 0.75 -11.04
C LEU A 24 25.13 -0.12 -12.04
N ALA A 25 24.86 -1.43 -12.08
CA ALA A 25 25.43 -2.37 -13.03
C ALA A 25 24.76 -2.33 -14.42
N ASN A 26 23.47 -1.96 -14.50
CA ASN A 26 22.65 -1.99 -15.72
C ASN A 26 22.13 -0.60 -16.10
N GLN A 27 22.99 0.42 -16.04
CA GLN A 27 22.59 1.82 -16.31
C GLN A 27 22.02 2.02 -17.72
N ALA A 28 22.48 1.23 -18.69
CA ALA A 28 21.98 1.25 -20.07
C ALA A 28 20.62 0.55 -20.24
N ASN A 29 20.24 -0.35 -19.32
CA ASN A 29 18.96 -1.07 -19.38
C ASN A 29 18.39 -1.32 -17.97
N PRO A 30 17.88 -0.27 -17.30
CA PRO A 30 17.35 -0.37 -15.94
C PRO A 30 16.11 -1.29 -15.85
N SER A 31 15.43 -1.55 -16.97
CA SER A 31 14.30 -2.47 -17.05
C SER A 31 14.69 -3.93 -16.74
N SER A 32 15.96 -4.30 -16.88
CA SER A 32 16.46 -5.62 -16.45
C SER A 32 16.42 -5.81 -14.93
N CYS A 33 16.25 -4.73 -14.16
CA CYS A 33 16.15 -4.75 -12.70
C CYS A 33 14.71 -4.73 -12.19
N ASP A 34 13.71 -4.91 -13.06
CA ASP A 34 12.29 -4.81 -12.65
C ASP A 34 11.90 -5.90 -11.64
N GLU A 35 12.50 -7.09 -11.71
CA GLU A 35 12.32 -8.14 -10.70
C GLU A 35 12.73 -7.67 -9.30
N HIS A 36 13.89 -7.00 -9.19
CA HIS A 36 14.37 -6.45 -7.92
C HIS A 36 13.54 -5.26 -7.44
N ARG A 37 13.02 -4.46 -8.38
CA ARG A 37 12.08 -3.38 -8.08
C ARG A 37 10.78 -3.92 -7.48
N VAL A 38 10.23 -4.99 -8.07
CA VAL A 38 9.02 -5.67 -7.57
C VAL A 38 9.29 -6.27 -6.19
N ALA A 39 10.45 -6.91 -5.99
CA ALA A 39 10.84 -7.46 -4.69
C ALA A 39 10.98 -6.38 -3.60
N LEU A 40 11.60 -5.24 -3.90
CA LEU A 40 11.68 -4.08 -3.01
C LEU A 40 10.29 -3.52 -2.68
N SER A 41 9.42 -3.40 -3.69
CA SER A 41 8.06 -2.89 -3.52
C SER A 41 7.22 -3.80 -2.65
N LYS A 42 7.38 -5.12 -2.80
CA LYS A 42 6.73 -6.14 -1.98
C LYS A 42 7.23 -6.10 -0.54
N CYS A 43 8.55 -5.94 -0.34
CA CYS A 43 9.11 -5.78 1.00
C CYS A 43 8.60 -4.48 1.65
N ALA A 44 8.58 -3.36 0.93
CA ALA A 44 8.09 -2.10 1.46
C ALA A 44 6.60 -2.19 1.88
N ALA A 45 5.80 -2.91 1.10
CA ALA A 45 4.40 -3.18 1.44
C ALA A 45 4.23 -4.08 2.68
N ASP A 46 5.17 -4.98 2.95
CA ASP A 46 5.13 -5.89 4.11
C ASP A 46 5.79 -5.29 5.37
N ALA A 47 6.83 -4.47 5.18
CA ALA A 47 7.54 -3.73 6.21
C ALA A 47 6.69 -2.66 6.88
N VAL A 48 5.62 -2.21 6.23
CA VAL A 48 4.57 -1.39 6.85
C VAL A 48 3.53 -2.37 7.42
N PRO A 49 3.62 -2.77 8.70
CA PRO A 49 2.71 -3.76 9.30
C PRO A 49 1.25 -3.35 9.12
N LEU A 50 0.97 -2.05 9.17
CA LEU A 50 -0.34 -1.49 8.85
C LEU A 50 -0.86 -1.90 7.47
N LEU A 51 -0.04 -1.85 6.42
CA LEU A 51 -0.46 -2.23 5.06
C LEU A 51 -0.70 -3.73 4.95
N SER A 52 0.16 -4.56 5.54
CA SER A 52 -0.01 -6.02 5.53
C SER A 52 -1.26 -6.45 6.33
N THR A 53 -1.53 -5.81 7.47
CA THR A 53 -2.74 -6.03 8.26
C THR A 53 -3.99 -5.53 7.52
N ILE A 54 -3.96 -4.35 6.91
CA ILE A 54 -5.07 -3.85 6.08
C ILE A 54 -5.36 -4.84 4.96
N LYS A 55 -4.33 -5.33 4.26
CA LYS A 55 -4.51 -6.23 3.12
C LYS A 55 -5.17 -7.55 3.53
N LYS A 56 -4.82 -8.09 4.70
CA LYS A 56 -5.41 -9.33 5.25
C LYS A 56 -6.81 -9.10 5.82
N THR A 57 -7.01 -8.05 6.60
CA THR A 57 -8.28 -7.78 7.29
C THR A 57 -9.34 -7.21 6.36
N CYS A 58 -8.94 -6.37 5.40
CA CYS A 58 -9.82 -5.71 4.44
C CYS A 58 -9.78 -6.37 3.05
N GLU A 59 -9.26 -7.60 2.93
CA GLU A 59 -9.24 -8.35 1.68
C GLU A 59 -10.61 -8.38 0.96
N PRO A 60 -11.75 -8.66 1.62
CA PRO A 60 -13.03 -8.71 0.92
C PRO A 60 -13.48 -7.33 0.40
N GLN A 61 -13.19 -6.24 1.12
CA GLN A 61 -13.49 -4.88 0.68
C GLN A 61 -12.56 -4.44 -0.46
N LEU A 62 -11.29 -4.84 -0.43
CA LEU A 62 -10.34 -4.63 -1.52
C LEU A 62 -10.82 -5.32 -2.79
N ARG A 63 -11.16 -6.61 -2.70
CA ARG A 63 -11.71 -7.40 -3.82
C ARG A 63 -12.99 -6.79 -4.38
N ALA A 64 -13.90 -6.32 -3.53
CA ALA A 64 -15.13 -5.68 -3.97
C ALA A 64 -14.86 -4.38 -4.72
N TYR A 65 -13.89 -3.58 -4.27
CA TYR A 65 -13.51 -2.35 -4.95
C TYR A 65 -12.82 -2.62 -6.29
N ASP A 66 -11.85 -3.54 -6.33
CA ASP A 66 -11.20 -3.99 -7.57
C ASP A 66 -12.23 -4.54 -8.57
N ALA A 67 -13.18 -5.36 -8.11
CA ALA A 67 -14.25 -5.88 -8.96
C ALA A 67 -15.16 -4.76 -9.49
N CYS A 68 -15.47 -3.75 -8.68
CA CYS A 68 -16.24 -2.58 -9.11
C CYS A 68 -15.49 -1.80 -10.20
N LEU A 69 -14.19 -1.57 -10.01
CA LEU A 69 -13.35 -0.89 -10.99
C LEU A 69 -13.27 -1.70 -12.28
N ALA A 70 -12.99 -3.00 -12.22
CA ALA A 70 -12.92 -3.86 -13.39
C ALA A 70 -14.26 -3.92 -14.16
N ALA A 71 -15.38 -3.96 -13.44
CA ALA A 71 -16.71 -3.99 -14.04
C ALA A 71 -17.11 -2.65 -14.68
N ASN A 72 -16.51 -1.53 -14.27
CA ASN A 72 -16.88 -0.19 -14.71
C ASN A 72 -15.74 0.56 -15.42
N THR A 73 -14.59 -0.07 -15.66
CA THR A 73 -13.40 0.57 -16.27
C THR A 73 -13.63 1.08 -17.69
N HIS A 74 -14.69 0.61 -18.35
CA HIS A 74 -15.10 1.02 -19.69
C HIS A 74 -16.16 2.13 -19.65
N LYS A 75 -16.63 2.52 -18.46
CA LYS A 75 -17.58 3.61 -18.25
C LYS A 75 -16.82 4.90 -17.96
N GLY A 76 -17.45 6.04 -18.24
CA GLY A 76 -16.86 7.35 -17.95
C GLY A 76 -16.62 7.56 -16.45
N ASP A 77 -15.65 8.40 -16.12
CA ASP A 77 -15.20 8.69 -14.74
C ASP A 77 -16.33 9.07 -13.78
N GLU A 78 -17.36 9.77 -14.26
CA GLU A 78 -18.52 10.17 -13.43
C GLU A 78 -19.36 8.96 -12.98
N GLU A 79 -19.61 8.01 -13.88
CA GLU A 79 -20.35 6.79 -13.60
C GLU A 79 -19.51 5.82 -12.74
N LEU A 80 -18.21 5.72 -13.04
CA LEU A 80 -17.26 4.97 -12.22
C LEU A 80 -17.23 5.49 -10.79
N SER A 81 -17.20 6.82 -10.62
CA SER A 81 -17.24 7.48 -9.32
C SER A 81 -18.56 7.18 -8.60
N ASN A 82 -19.70 7.36 -9.24
CA ASN A 82 -21.01 7.11 -8.60
C ASN A 82 -21.17 5.64 -8.16
N GLN A 83 -20.71 4.68 -8.95
CA GLN A 83 -20.86 3.25 -8.64
C GLN A 83 -19.80 2.74 -7.66
N CYS A 84 -18.55 3.19 -7.75
CA CYS A 84 -17.45 2.64 -6.95
C CYS A 84 -17.09 3.49 -5.72
N THR A 85 -17.51 4.75 -5.61
CA THR A 85 -17.37 5.56 -4.38
C THR A 85 -18.01 4.93 -3.14
N PRO A 86 -19.23 4.35 -3.17
CA PRO A 86 -19.77 3.68 -1.98
C PRO A 86 -18.97 2.44 -1.58
N VAL A 87 -18.38 1.72 -2.54
CA VAL A 87 -17.51 0.56 -2.27
C VAL A 87 -16.17 1.02 -1.69
N LEU A 88 -15.60 2.10 -2.24
CA LEU A 88 -14.40 2.75 -1.74
C LEU A 88 -14.58 3.23 -0.29
N ARG A 89 -15.76 3.78 0.05
CA ARG A 89 -16.07 4.21 1.43
C ARG A 89 -15.98 3.05 2.41
N LYS A 90 -16.55 1.88 2.07
CA LYS A 90 -16.47 0.67 2.91
C LYS A 90 -15.03 0.17 3.08
N LEU A 91 -14.24 0.24 2.00
CA LEU A 91 -12.81 -0.09 2.08
C LEU A 91 -12.09 0.88 3.02
N TRP A 92 -12.35 2.18 2.89
CA TRP A 92 -11.76 3.22 3.74
C TRP A 92 -12.11 3.01 5.22
N GLU A 93 -13.38 2.75 5.55
CA GLU A 93 -13.82 2.45 6.91
C GLU A 93 -13.06 1.25 7.52
N CYS A 94 -12.84 0.20 6.72
CA CYS A 94 -12.05 -0.94 7.14
C CYS A 94 -10.58 -0.56 7.37
N THR A 95 -9.98 0.23 6.47
CA THR A 95 -8.58 0.68 6.63
C THR A 95 -8.38 1.54 7.88
N GLU A 96 -9.33 2.42 8.21
CA GLU A 96 -9.29 3.26 9.41
C GLU A 96 -9.53 2.46 10.69
N PHE A 97 -10.33 1.39 10.64
CA PHE A 97 -10.46 0.46 11.75
C PHE A 97 -9.14 -0.27 12.04
N VAL A 98 -8.51 -0.82 11.00
CA VAL A 98 -7.22 -1.53 11.14
C VAL A 98 -6.12 -0.57 11.60
N LYS A 99 -6.10 0.65 11.06
CA LYS A 99 -5.16 1.69 11.49
C LYS A 99 -5.27 2.02 12.97
N ARG A 100 -6.49 2.13 13.50
CA ARG A 100 -6.70 2.34 14.93
C ARG A 100 -6.19 1.15 15.76
N GLN A 101 -6.53 -0.08 15.35
CA GLN A 101 -6.08 -1.30 16.02
C GLN A 101 -4.54 -1.43 16.05
N GLU A 102 -3.87 -1.12 14.94
CA GLU A 102 -2.42 -1.17 14.86
C GLU A 102 -1.75 -0.06 15.69
N MET A 103 -2.33 1.16 15.72
CA MET A 103 -1.86 2.24 16.60
C MET A 103 -1.99 1.88 18.09
N GLU A 104 -3.07 1.20 18.47
CA GLU A 104 -3.26 0.68 19.83
C GLU A 104 -2.23 -0.41 20.15
N ARG A 105 -1.93 -1.31 19.20
CA ARG A 105 -0.91 -2.35 19.36
C ARG A 105 0.52 -1.81 19.46
N THR A 106 0.86 -0.75 18.74
CA THR A 106 2.21 -0.16 18.79
C THR A 106 2.38 0.85 19.92
N GLY A 107 1.33 1.12 20.72
CA GLY A 107 1.39 2.07 21.83
C GLY A 107 1.52 3.54 21.41
N SER A 108 1.38 3.83 20.12
CA SER A 108 1.47 5.18 19.55
C SER A 108 0.09 5.82 19.56
N ARG A 109 -0.28 6.46 20.69
CA ARG A 109 -1.56 7.16 20.83
C ARG A 109 -1.68 8.26 19.76
N PRO A 110 -2.70 8.26 18.88
CA PRO A 110 -2.95 9.42 18.05
C PRO A 110 -3.47 10.53 18.97
N GLU A 111 -2.72 11.63 19.05
CA GLU A 111 -3.21 12.87 19.62
C GLU A 111 -4.48 13.25 18.85
N ARG A 112 -5.62 13.29 19.56
CA ARG A 112 -6.90 13.69 18.99
C ARG A 112 -6.72 15.11 18.46
N ARG A 113 -6.73 15.30 17.14
CA ARG A 113 -6.91 16.62 16.55
C ARG A 113 -8.36 17.04 16.85
N PRO A 114 -8.61 18.08 17.66
CA PRO A 114 -9.94 18.66 17.76
C PRO A 114 -10.23 19.34 16.41
N VAL A 115 -11.45 19.12 15.89
CA VAL A 115 -12.07 19.95 14.85
C VAL A 115 -12.31 21.34 15.42
#